data_AF-A0A023GBI1-F1
#
_entry.id   AF-A0A023GBI1-F1
#
_cell.length_a   1.000
_cell.length_b   1.000
_cell.length_c   1.000
_cell.angle_alpha   90.00
_cell.angle_beta   90.00
_cell.angle_gamma   90.00
#
_symmetry.space_group_name_H-M   'P 1'
#
loop_
_entity.id
_entity.type
_entity.pdbx_description
1 polymer ?
#
loop_
_entity_poly.entity_id
_entity_poly.type
_entity_poly.pdbx_seq_one_letter_code
_entity_poly.pdbx_strand_id
1 'polypeptide(L)'
;MTSIGEPFPLTTVTNEADSFRTFCVQPGPTDTSVVVTHGQLSASLLELEGRPFKLRTWNTSHAEPFTCPIVYDALRSRYVAASKSSLLILPQQDVNEAAATREKIALPNRVFAVLHRCSDEPLIVLNSGVCATLTELQALQKNDTTRSAKRVCEEQEGLVSVEAAPSNRDVSTTVILAIATTKEESALICRVFQFGATGSKLLSETSVSKSNAHAFCLFNGNLLSLDGDGSLGGRKLPLLNQDLAKTATLAAFDDTRVLVGLKDRMLVWNVRFGTLESSRTLEAQTAKRWGLVRTEACFVTGAGSNNVMCASVKLGRSTLCQAVGLGARVDGSVPTASALASQILAGDAEHLAEALSPVADTVSEQDLVSLLGRLFREGSAPPAGSAEMSVLHNVLRCPHTCTTLTRCLHNILSVEQATALIIYLLSLLENYSMADVEEMPLTKVMDWLACLLDAHFSHWALDTGPLAVGELLDRLAAAVSNIRELFSDLCEVEQWLLVILKKVDTLQFDSHSSYAIVPFEI
;
A
#
# COMPACT_ATOMS: atom_id res chain seq x y z
N MET A 1 4.23 7.21 2.60
CA MET A 1 3.47 7.38 1.35
C MET A 1 2.98 6.02 0.88
N THR A 2 1.83 5.95 0.19
CA THR A 2 1.38 4.69 -0.42
C THR A 2 2.33 4.32 -1.57
N SER A 3 2.93 3.13 -1.53
CA SER A 3 3.85 2.67 -2.57
C SER A 3 3.60 1.22 -2.97
N ILE A 4 3.81 0.96 -4.26
CA ILE A 4 3.75 -0.37 -4.86
C ILE A 4 5.19 -0.81 -5.13
N GLY A 5 5.62 -1.89 -4.47
CA GLY A 5 6.90 -2.53 -4.70
C GLY A 5 6.98 -3.20 -6.07
N GLU A 6 8.19 -3.59 -6.47
CA GLU A 6 8.39 -4.29 -7.73
C GLU A 6 7.80 -5.70 -7.67
N PRO A 7 7.01 -6.10 -8.70
CA PRO A 7 6.43 -7.43 -8.74
C PRO A 7 7.53 -8.48 -8.90
N PHE A 8 7.58 -9.46 -7.99
CA PHE A 8 8.49 -10.59 -8.08
C PHE A 8 7.73 -11.88 -8.41
N PRO A 9 8.30 -12.80 -9.19
CA PRO A 9 7.67 -14.07 -9.52
C PRO A 9 7.62 -14.98 -8.28
N LEU A 10 6.44 -15.52 -8.00
CA LEU A 10 6.23 -16.51 -6.94
C LEU A 10 6.31 -17.92 -7.49
N THR A 11 5.46 -18.21 -8.46
CA THR A 11 5.29 -19.57 -9.00
C THR A 11 4.54 -19.54 -10.32
N THR A 12 4.55 -20.67 -11.02
CA THR A 12 3.77 -20.88 -12.23
C THR A 12 2.42 -21.52 -11.89
N VAL A 13 1.38 -21.10 -12.60
CA VAL A 13 0.06 -21.74 -12.59
C VAL A 13 -0.23 -22.33 -13.96
N THR A 14 -1.15 -23.28 -14.04
CA THR A 14 -1.66 -23.80 -15.31
C THR A 14 -2.79 -22.90 -15.81
N ASN A 15 -3.07 -22.95 -17.11
CA ASN A 15 -4.22 -22.27 -17.70
C ASN A 15 -5.55 -22.69 -17.06
N GLU A 16 -5.60 -23.87 -16.42
CA GLU A 16 -6.79 -24.35 -15.73
C GLU A 16 -7.06 -23.56 -14.43
N ALA A 17 -6.03 -23.03 -13.78
CA ALA A 17 -6.20 -22.18 -12.60
C ALA A 17 -6.97 -20.89 -12.94
N ASP A 18 -6.84 -20.41 -14.18
CA ASP A 18 -7.61 -19.26 -14.68
C ASP A 18 -9.08 -19.59 -14.96
N SER A 19 -9.43 -20.87 -15.07
CA SER A 19 -10.82 -21.30 -15.22
C SER A 19 -11.62 -21.18 -13.91
N PHE A 20 -10.93 -21.05 -12.78
CA PHE A 20 -11.57 -20.80 -11.49
C PHE A 20 -12.28 -19.43 -11.50
N ARG A 21 -13.38 -19.32 -10.74
CA ARG A 21 -14.15 -18.07 -10.64
C ARG A 21 -13.49 -17.07 -9.69
N THR A 22 -12.85 -17.57 -8.64
CA THR A 22 -12.04 -16.79 -7.70
C THR A 22 -10.57 -16.86 -8.08
N PHE A 23 -9.79 -15.89 -7.59
CA PHE A 23 -8.35 -15.82 -7.86
C PHE A 23 -7.61 -17.02 -7.24
N CYS A 24 -6.60 -17.54 -7.94
CA CYS A 24 -5.92 -18.79 -7.58
C CYS A 24 -5.03 -18.70 -6.33
N VAL A 25 -4.77 -17.48 -5.85
CA VAL A 25 -4.07 -17.21 -4.59
C VAL A 25 -5.09 -16.86 -3.51
N GLN A 26 -4.97 -17.50 -2.35
CA GLN A 26 -5.83 -17.31 -1.19
C GLN A 26 -4.98 -17.06 0.07
N PRO A 27 -5.54 -16.42 1.12
CA PRO A 27 -4.82 -16.22 2.39
C PRO A 27 -4.41 -17.55 3.04
N GLY A 28 -3.18 -17.59 3.56
CA GLY A 28 -2.68 -18.68 4.40
C GLY A 28 -2.99 -18.47 5.90
N PRO A 29 -2.51 -19.36 6.77
CA PRO A 29 -2.71 -19.30 8.22
C PRO A 29 -2.03 -18.10 8.91
N THR A 30 -0.88 -17.67 8.40
CA THR A 30 -0.12 -16.51 8.91
C THR A 30 -0.30 -15.31 7.99
N ASP A 31 0.01 -14.12 8.48
CA ASP A 31 -0.10 -12.88 7.69
C ASP A 31 0.83 -12.83 6.48
N THR A 32 1.87 -13.64 6.55
CA THR A 32 2.96 -13.75 5.59
C THR A 32 2.86 -15.00 4.73
N SER A 33 1.86 -15.86 4.93
CA SER A 33 1.66 -17.06 4.11
C SER A 33 0.47 -16.94 3.17
N VAL A 34 0.61 -17.58 2.01
CA VAL A 34 -0.44 -17.65 0.99
C VAL A 34 -0.55 -19.05 0.42
N VAL A 35 -1.77 -19.43 0.08
CA VAL A 35 -2.07 -20.69 -0.61
C VAL A 35 -2.23 -20.40 -2.09
N VAL A 36 -1.36 -20.98 -2.92
CA VAL A 36 -1.43 -20.87 -4.37
C VAL A 36 -1.93 -22.18 -4.96
N THR A 37 -3.08 -22.14 -5.63
CA THR A 37 -3.61 -23.29 -6.37
C THR A 37 -3.06 -23.26 -7.79
N HIS A 38 -2.11 -24.16 -8.10
CA HIS A 38 -1.43 -24.18 -9.40
C HIS A 38 -2.34 -24.62 -10.54
N GLY A 39 -3.38 -25.41 -10.25
CA GLY A 39 -4.30 -25.92 -11.25
C GLY A 39 -5.26 -26.93 -10.64
N GLN A 40 -5.82 -27.81 -11.45
CA GLN A 40 -6.77 -28.81 -10.96
C GLN A 40 -6.13 -29.91 -10.11
N LEU A 41 -4.80 -30.09 -10.17
CA LEU A 41 -4.14 -31.26 -9.57
C LEU A 41 -3.18 -30.91 -8.44
N SER A 42 -2.80 -29.65 -8.29
CA SER A 42 -1.81 -29.27 -7.29
C SER A 42 -2.04 -27.87 -6.74
N ALA A 43 -1.66 -27.71 -5.48
CA ALA A 43 -1.66 -26.45 -4.77
C ALA A 43 -0.50 -26.43 -3.77
N SER A 44 0.01 -25.25 -3.43
CA SER A 44 1.11 -25.10 -2.49
C SER A 44 0.84 -24.01 -1.47
N LEU A 45 1.36 -24.20 -0.27
CA LEU A 45 1.50 -23.15 0.73
C LEU A 45 2.87 -22.50 0.57
N LEU A 46 2.89 -21.17 0.43
CA LEU A 46 4.09 -20.36 0.27
C LEU A 46 4.19 -19.36 1.43
N GLU A 47 5.42 -19.15 1.91
CA GLU A 47 5.77 -18.07 2.83
C GLU A 47 6.34 -16.89 2.02
N LEU A 48 5.96 -15.67 2.36
CA LEU A 48 6.34 -14.44 1.64
C LEU A 48 7.44 -13.63 2.35
N GLU A 49 7.80 -13.95 3.59
CA GLU A 49 8.87 -13.23 4.28
C GLU A 49 10.23 -13.43 3.59
N GLY A 50 10.85 -12.33 3.19
CA GLY A 50 12.13 -12.34 2.50
C GLY A 50 12.02 -12.92 1.09
N ARG A 51 12.68 -14.06 0.83
CA ARG A 51 12.59 -14.76 -0.45
C ARG A 51 11.47 -15.79 -0.36
N PRO A 52 10.46 -15.74 -1.25
CA PRO A 52 9.34 -16.66 -1.17
C PRO A 52 9.82 -18.10 -1.26
N PHE A 53 9.42 -18.92 -0.28
CA PHE A 53 9.76 -20.32 -0.23
C PHE A 53 8.52 -21.18 0.00
N LYS A 54 8.58 -22.40 -0.52
CA LYS A 54 7.45 -23.32 -0.55
C LYS A 54 7.45 -24.19 0.69
N LEU A 55 6.42 -24.03 1.52
CA LEU A 55 6.23 -24.78 2.76
C LEU A 55 5.64 -26.16 2.49
N ARG A 56 4.63 -26.25 1.61
CA ARG A 56 3.89 -27.50 1.39
C ARG A 56 3.32 -27.60 -0.01
N THR A 57 3.08 -28.83 -0.48
CA THR A 57 2.27 -29.12 -1.67
C THR A 57 1.15 -30.09 -1.33
N TRP A 58 -0.03 -29.85 -1.85
CA TRP A 58 -1.09 -30.85 -1.93
C TRP A 58 -1.29 -31.23 -3.39
N ASN A 59 -1.32 -32.54 -3.64
CA ASN A 59 -1.63 -33.09 -4.95
C ASN A 59 -2.95 -33.87 -4.89
N THR A 60 -3.74 -33.80 -5.95
CA THR A 60 -4.95 -34.62 -6.10
C THR A 60 -4.88 -35.47 -7.36
N SER A 61 -5.77 -36.46 -7.45
CA SER A 61 -5.87 -37.32 -8.62
C SER A 61 -6.79 -36.71 -9.67
N HIS A 62 -6.68 -37.18 -10.92
CA HIS A 62 -7.60 -36.80 -11.99
C HIS A 62 -9.07 -37.18 -11.72
N ALA A 63 -9.32 -38.12 -10.81
CA ALA A 63 -10.68 -38.47 -10.39
C ALA A 63 -11.32 -37.38 -9.52
N GLU A 64 -10.50 -36.66 -8.73
CA GLU A 64 -10.92 -35.65 -7.76
C GLU A 64 -10.18 -34.32 -7.97
N PRO A 65 -10.32 -33.68 -9.15
CA PRO A 65 -9.63 -32.43 -9.43
C PRO A 65 -10.16 -31.30 -8.53
N PHE A 66 -9.29 -30.35 -8.20
CA PHE A 66 -9.67 -29.07 -7.62
C PHE A 66 -10.49 -28.27 -8.64
N THR A 67 -11.70 -27.89 -8.25
CA THR A 67 -12.59 -27.05 -9.06
C THR A 67 -12.64 -25.60 -8.58
N CYS A 68 -12.09 -25.33 -7.39
CA CYS A 68 -11.95 -23.99 -6.81
C CYS A 68 -10.56 -23.89 -6.16
N PRO A 69 -10.06 -22.67 -5.92
CA PRO A 69 -8.86 -22.44 -5.12
C PRO A 69 -9.03 -23.01 -3.71
N ILE A 70 -7.93 -23.48 -3.15
CA ILE A 70 -7.88 -23.98 -1.77
C ILE A 70 -7.94 -22.80 -0.80
N VAL A 71 -8.78 -22.93 0.22
CA VAL A 71 -8.99 -21.90 1.24
C VAL A 71 -8.60 -22.44 2.61
N TYR A 72 -7.94 -21.61 3.42
CA TYR A 72 -7.69 -21.93 4.82
C TYR A 72 -8.93 -21.68 5.68
N ASP A 73 -9.30 -22.68 6.49
CA ASP A 73 -10.33 -22.63 7.50
C ASP A 73 -9.67 -22.29 8.85
N ALA A 74 -9.86 -21.05 9.28
CA ALA A 74 -9.28 -20.52 10.51
C ALA A 74 -9.88 -21.17 11.77
N LEU A 75 -11.14 -21.60 11.72
CA LEU A 75 -11.83 -22.21 12.87
C LEU A 75 -11.30 -23.61 13.15
N ARG A 76 -11.05 -24.39 12.09
CA ARG A 76 -10.61 -25.80 12.20
C ARG A 76 -9.10 -25.97 12.01
N SER A 77 -8.37 -24.90 11.73
CA SER A 77 -6.94 -24.91 11.38
C SER A 77 -6.60 -25.91 10.26
N ARG A 78 -7.47 -26.01 9.26
CA ARG A 78 -7.37 -26.97 8.14
C ARG A 78 -7.56 -26.27 6.80
N TYR A 79 -7.27 -26.98 5.71
CA TYR A 79 -7.46 -26.44 4.37
C TYR A 79 -8.64 -27.13 3.70
N VAL A 80 -9.49 -26.35 3.04
CA VAL A 80 -10.69 -26.83 2.37
C VAL A 80 -10.51 -26.64 0.87
N ALA A 81 -10.63 -27.74 0.14
CA ALA A 81 -10.64 -27.75 -1.31
C ALA A 81 -11.98 -28.25 -1.84
N ALA A 82 -12.45 -27.71 -2.96
CA ALA A 82 -13.66 -28.19 -3.61
C ALA A 82 -13.32 -29.06 -4.81
N SER A 83 -14.02 -30.19 -4.93
CA SER A 83 -13.96 -31.11 -6.07
C SER A 83 -15.36 -31.45 -6.54
N LYS A 84 -15.82 -30.78 -7.60
CA LYS A 84 -17.16 -30.94 -8.19
C LYS A 84 -18.27 -30.76 -7.13
N SER A 85 -18.94 -31.83 -6.73
CA SER A 85 -20.00 -31.86 -5.72
C SER A 85 -19.52 -32.44 -4.40
N SER A 86 -18.24 -32.26 -4.07
CA SER A 86 -17.66 -32.69 -2.80
C SER A 86 -16.63 -31.68 -2.29
N LEU A 87 -16.50 -31.61 -0.97
CA LEU A 87 -15.43 -30.89 -0.30
C LEU A 87 -14.41 -31.88 0.23
N LEU A 88 -13.14 -31.52 0.07
CA LEU A 88 -11.99 -32.23 0.55
C LEU A 88 -11.37 -31.40 1.67
N ILE A 89 -11.43 -31.91 2.90
CA ILE A 89 -10.71 -31.31 4.02
C ILE A 89 -9.33 -31.94 4.04
N LEU A 90 -8.32 -31.11 3.83
CA LEU A 90 -6.94 -31.52 3.74
C LEU A 90 -6.32 -31.58 5.14
N PRO A 91 -5.39 -32.53 5.36
CA PRO A 91 -4.82 -32.79 6.67
C PRO A 91 -3.93 -31.64 7.18
N GLN A 92 -3.91 -31.48 8.51
CA GLN A 92 -3.11 -30.47 9.23
C GLN A 92 -1.60 -30.78 9.17
N GLN A 93 -0.79 -29.80 9.56
CA GLN A 93 0.68 -29.75 9.43
C GLN A 93 1.44 -30.85 10.21
N ASP A 94 0.89 -31.39 11.29
CA ASP A 94 1.64 -32.23 12.24
C ASP A 94 1.36 -33.74 12.15
N VAL A 95 0.59 -34.19 11.16
CA VAL A 95 0.27 -35.62 11.00
C VAL A 95 1.23 -36.23 9.99
N ASN A 96 2.02 -37.23 10.42
CA ASN A 96 2.85 -38.09 9.56
C ASN A 96 2.14 -38.35 8.21
N GLU A 97 2.79 -38.02 7.10
CA GLU A 97 2.20 -38.04 5.75
C GLU A 97 1.55 -39.39 5.37
N ALA A 98 1.99 -40.48 6.01
CA ALA A 98 1.47 -41.83 5.82
C ALA A 98 0.09 -42.10 6.47
N ALA A 99 -0.34 -41.31 7.46
CA ALA A 99 -1.59 -41.51 8.20
C ALA A 99 -2.65 -40.42 7.95
N ALA A 100 -2.32 -39.43 7.11
CA ALA A 100 -3.11 -38.25 6.87
C ALA A 100 -4.29 -38.54 5.90
N THR A 101 -5.38 -39.11 6.44
CA THR A 101 -6.59 -39.37 5.67
C THR A 101 -7.33 -38.07 5.33
N ARG A 102 -7.66 -37.90 4.05
CA ARG A 102 -8.48 -36.78 3.56
C ARG A 102 -9.93 -37.06 3.94
N GLU A 103 -10.58 -36.09 4.57
CA GLU A 103 -12.01 -36.18 4.84
C GLU A 103 -12.78 -35.64 3.64
N LYS A 104 -13.75 -36.43 3.16
CA LYS A 104 -14.58 -36.09 2.01
C LYS A 104 -16.02 -35.89 2.45
N ILE A 105 -16.57 -34.74 2.10
CA ILE A 105 -17.97 -34.40 2.37
C ILE A 105 -18.69 -34.29 1.03
N ALA A 106 -19.62 -35.19 0.76
CA ALA A 106 -20.48 -35.09 -0.42
C ALA A 106 -21.44 -33.91 -0.26
N LEU A 107 -21.76 -33.21 -1.34
CA LEU A 107 -22.67 -32.06 -1.35
C LEU A 107 -23.81 -32.28 -2.35
N PRO A 108 -24.98 -31.66 -2.12
CA PRO A 108 -26.16 -31.85 -2.97
C PRO A 108 -25.96 -31.26 -4.37
N ASN A 109 -25.14 -30.22 -4.50
CA ASN A 109 -24.88 -29.53 -5.76
C ASN A 109 -23.38 -29.28 -5.93
N ARG A 110 -22.99 -28.97 -7.16
CA ARG A 110 -21.61 -28.56 -7.48
C ARG A 110 -21.25 -27.27 -6.74
N VAL A 111 -20.04 -27.22 -6.19
CA VAL A 111 -19.48 -26.03 -5.55
C VAL A 111 -19.16 -24.99 -6.62
N PHE A 112 -19.67 -23.78 -6.43
CA PHE A 112 -19.41 -22.60 -7.25
C PHE A 112 -18.13 -21.89 -6.80
N ALA A 113 -18.03 -21.60 -5.50
CA ALA A 113 -16.89 -20.93 -4.89
C ALA A 113 -16.75 -21.32 -3.42
N VAL A 114 -15.51 -21.26 -2.92
CA VAL A 114 -15.17 -21.33 -1.49
C VAL A 114 -14.60 -19.97 -1.13
N LEU A 115 -15.19 -19.30 -0.15
CA LEU A 115 -14.83 -17.94 0.26
C LEU A 115 -14.15 -17.97 1.62
N HIS A 116 -12.97 -17.36 1.71
CA HIS A 116 -12.20 -17.25 2.94
C HIS A 116 -12.85 -16.31 3.95
N ARG A 117 -12.74 -16.63 5.24
CA ARG A 117 -13.11 -15.77 6.38
C ARG A 117 -11.95 -15.74 7.37
N CYS A 118 -11.59 -14.55 7.83
CA CYS A 118 -10.38 -14.34 8.63
C CYS A 118 -10.44 -14.97 10.03
N SER A 119 -11.63 -15.11 10.60
CA SER A 119 -11.83 -15.50 12.01
C SER A 119 -12.87 -16.61 12.20
N ASP A 120 -13.36 -17.21 11.11
CA ASP A 120 -14.46 -18.15 11.15
C ASP A 120 -14.37 -19.16 9.99
N GLU A 121 -15.27 -20.15 9.98
CA GLU A 121 -15.31 -21.19 8.96
C GLU A 121 -15.61 -20.60 7.56
N PRO A 122 -15.03 -21.17 6.49
CA PRO A 122 -15.19 -20.68 5.13
C PRO A 122 -16.65 -20.84 4.66
N LEU A 123 -17.08 -19.91 3.82
CA LEU A 123 -18.41 -19.95 3.21
C LEU A 123 -18.35 -20.71 1.89
N ILE A 124 -19.25 -21.69 1.74
CA ILE A 124 -19.36 -22.51 0.55
C ILE A 124 -20.58 -22.06 -0.22
N VAL A 125 -20.35 -21.62 -1.45
CA VAL A 125 -21.42 -21.23 -2.38
C VAL A 125 -21.59 -22.35 -3.39
N LEU A 126 -22.83 -22.85 -3.51
CA LEU A 126 -23.20 -23.87 -4.48
C LEU A 126 -23.74 -23.23 -5.75
N ASN A 127 -23.65 -23.95 -6.88
CA ASN A 127 -24.25 -23.53 -8.15
C ASN A 127 -25.77 -23.30 -8.06
N SER A 128 -26.44 -23.89 -7.06
CA SER A 128 -27.86 -23.68 -6.78
C SER A 128 -28.16 -22.35 -6.08
N GLY A 129 -27.16 -21.48 -5.90
CA GLY A 129 -27.30 -20.22 -5.19
C GLY A 129 -27.33 -20.35 -3.67
N VAL A 130 -27.16 -21.54 -3.11
CA VAL A 130 -27.13 -21.73 -1.65
C VAL A 130 -25.75 -21.34 -1.13
N CYS A 131 -25.71 -20.47 -0.13
CA CYS A 131 -24.50 -20.12 0.60
C CYS A 131 -24.67 -20.56 2.06
N ALA A 132 -23.75 -21.41 2.51
CA ALA A 132 -23.77 -21.97 3.85
C ALA A 132 -22.35 -22.26 4.31
N THR A 133 -22.18 -22.38 5.61
CA THR A 133 -20.92 -22.83 6.16
C THR A 133 -20.76 -24.35 6.10
N LEU A 134 -19.55 -24.86 6.36
CA LEU A 134 -19.31 -26.30 6.33
C LEU A 134 -20.11 -27.02 7.43
N THR A 135 -20.22 -26.42 8.62
CA THR A 135 -21.02 -26.94 9.73
C THR A 135 -22.51 -26.97 9.39
N GLU A 136 -23.04 -25.94 8.74
CA GLU A 136 -24.44 -25.88 8.29
C GLU A 136 -24.74 -26.95 7.22
N LEU A 137 -23.83 -27.13 6.26
CA LEU A 137 -24.00 -28.17 5.22
C LEU A 137 -23.98 -29.59 5.80
N GLN A 138 -23.17 -29.83 6.82
CA GLN A 138 -23.17 -31.11 7.53
C GLN A 138 -24.46 -31.32 8.36
N ALA A 139 -25.00 -30.25 8.96
CA ALA A 139 -26.26 -30.31 9.70
C ALA A 139 -27.46 -30.58 8.77
N LEU A 140 -27.49 -29.96 7.59
CA LEU A 140 -28.51 -30.16 6.57
C LEU A 140 -28.57 -31.60 6.06
N GLN A 141 -27.44 -32.30 6.01
CA GLN A 141 -27.39 -33.73 5.65
C GLN A 141 -27.92 -34.64 6.75
N LYS A 142 -27.88 -34.20 8.00
CA LYS A 142 -28.35 -34.95 9.17
C LYS A 142 -29.83 -34.69 9.50
N ASN A 143 -30.57 -33.99 8.63
CA ASN A 143 -31.97 -33.58 8.83
C ASN A 143 -32.21 -32.74 10.10
N ASP A 144 -31.21 -31.99 10.56
CA ASP A 144 -31.35 -31.12 11.73
C ASP A 144 -31.87 -29.74 11.27
N THR A 145 -33.13 -29.44 11.59
CA THR A 145 -33.96 -28.38 10.97
C THR A 145 -33.72 -26.97 11.49
N THR A 146 -32.63 -26.72 12.22
CA THR A 146 -32.48 -25.49 13.02
C THR A 146 -31.78 -24.32 12.33
N ARG A 147 -31.19 -24.49 11.14
CA ARG A 147 -30.64 -23.37 10.34
C ARG A 147 -30.93 -23.53 8.85
N SER A 148 -31.80 -22.68 8.31
CA SER A 148 -32.11 -22.66 6.88
C SER A 148 -30.91 -22.14 6.09
N ALA A 149 -30.29 -23.00 5.28
CA ALA A 149 -29.30 -22.60 4.28
C ALA A 149 -29.86 -21.44 3.44
N LYS A 150 -29.18 -20.30 3.41
CA LYS A 150 -29.75 -19.12 2.76
C LYS A 150 -29.37 -19.07 1.28
N ARG A 151 -30.36 -18.75 0.46
CA ARG A 151 -30.19 -18.56 -0.98
C ARG A 151 -29.72 -17.14 -1.26
N VAL A 152 -28.66 -17.07 -2.04
CA VAL A 152 -28.00 -15.86 -2.54
C VAL A 152 -28.44 -15.55 -3.98
N CYS A 153 -28.98 -16.55 -4.68
CA CYS A 153 -29.45 -16.49 -6.06
C CYS A 153 -30.77 -17.24 -6.17
N GLU A 154 -31.70 -16.75 -6.97
CA GLU A 154 -32.97 -17.44 -7.22
C GLU A 154 -32.80 -18.63 -8.18
N GLU A 155 -33.82 -19.49 -8.23
CA GLU A 155 -33.79 -20.77 -8.97
C GLU A 155 -33.69 -20.57 -10.50
N GLN A 156 -34.14 -19.42 -11.00
CA GLN A 156 -34.14 -19.07 -12.42
C GLN A 156 -32.90 -18.25 -12.82
N GLU A 157 -32.05 -17.90 -11.86
CA GLU A 157 -30.88 -17.05 -12.05
C GLU A 157 -29.59 -17.87 -12.10
N GLY A 158 -28.66 -17.47 -12.97
CA GLY A 158 -27.32 -18.03 -13.06
C GLY A 158 -26.31 -17.14 -12.32
N LEU A 159 -25.67 -17.70 -11.30
CA LEU A 159 -24.61 -17.02 -10.55
C LEU A 159 -23.35 -16.81 -11.44
N VAL A 160 -22.84 -15.57 -11.48
CA VAL A 160 -21.72 -15.15 -12.32
C VAL A 160 -20.45 -14.92 -11.51
N SER A 161 -20.54 -14.18 -10.41
CA SER A 161 -19.41 -13.87 -9.53
C SER A 161 -19.87 -13.80 -8.08
N VAL A 162 -18.96 -14.15 -7.16
CA VAL A 162 -19.15 -13.96 -5.73
C VAL A 162 -17.85 -13.51 -5.09
N GLU A 163 -17.95 -12.47 -4.27
CA GLU A 163 -16.85 -11.95 -3.45
C GLU A 163 -17.29 -11.86 -1.99
N ALA A 164 -16.34 -12.04 -1.08
CA ALA A 164 -16.56 -11.85 0.35
C ALA A 164 -15.52 -10.88 0.90
N ALA A 165 -15.97 -9.98 1.78
CA ALA A 165 -15.10 -9.11 2.56
C ALA A 165 -15.53 -9.12 4.03
N PRO A 166 -14.60 -8.92 4.98
CA PRO A 166 -14.97 -8.68 6.37
C PRO A 166 -15.81 -7.40 6.49
N SER A 167 -16.75 -7.38 7.42
CA SER A 167 -17.51 -6.19 7.76
C SER A 167 -16.69 -5.28 8.68
N ASN A 168 -16.73 -3.97 8.45
CA ASN A 168 -16.07 -2.99 9.34
C ASN A 168 -16.71 -2.86 10.72
N ARG A 169 -17.97 -3.30 10.86
CA ARG A 169 -18.71 -3.14 12.12
C ARG A 169 -18.44 -4.27 13.11
N ASP A 170 -18.21 -5.48 12.60
CA ASP A 170 -18.02 -6.68 13.41
C ASP A 170 -17.10 -7.66 12.65
N VAL A 171 -15.96 -8.00 13.25
CA VAL A 171 -14.94 -8.92 12.71
C VAL A 171 -15.50 -10.33 12.45
N SER A 172 -16.59 -10.71 13.13
CA SER A 172 -17.27 -12.00 12.97
C SER A 172 -18.28 -12.00 11.82
N THR A 173 -18.63 -10.83 11.27
CA THR A 173 -19.58 -10.72 10.16
C THR A 173 -18.86 -10.52 8.83
N THR A 174 -19.27 -11.29 7.83
CA THR A 174 -18.73 -11.25 6.48
C THR A 174 -19.80 -10.74 5.55
N VAL A 175 -19.47 -9.75 4.74
CA VAL A 175 -20.37 -9.24 3.70
C VAL A 175 -20.02 -9.96 2.40
N ILE A 176 -21.04 -10.48 1.73
CA ILE A 176 -20.93 -11.20 0.46
C ILE A 176 -21.60 -10.37 -0.62
N LEU A 177 -20.88 -10.12 -1.70
CA LEU A 177 -21.45 -9.62 -2.95
C LEU A 177 -21.67 -10.80 -3.88
N ALA A 178 -22.90 -11.00 -4.31
CA ALA A 178 -23.25 -12.00 -5.32
C ALA A 178 -23.86 -11.35 -6.54
N ILE A 179 -23.35 -11.75 -7.70
CA ILE A 179 -23.76 -11.22 -8.99
C ILE A 179 -24.40 -12.34 -9.78
N ALA A 180 -25.67 -12.18 -10.10
CA ALA A 180 -26.46 -13.15 -10.83
C ALA A 180 -26.96 -12.57 -12.16
N THR A 181 -27.30 -13.44 -13.09
CA THR A 181 -27.94 -13.07 -14.37
C THR A 181 -29.20 -13.86 -14.56
N THR A 182 -30.25 -13.21 -15.04
CA THR A 182 -31.43 -13.90 -15.57
C THR A 182 -31.16 -14.31 -17.02
N LYS A 183 -31.76 -15.43 -17.46
CA LYS A 183 -31.59 -15.95 -18.83
C LYS A 183 -32.22 -15.05 -19.89
N GLU A 184 -33.16 -14.18 -19.51
CA GLU A 184 -33.98 -13.40 -20.42
C GLU A 184 -33.61 -11.90 -20.45
N GLU A 185 -32.86 -11.37 -19.48
CA GLU A 185 -32.50 -9.95 -19.45
C GLU A 185 -30.98 -9.69 -19.62
N SER A 186 -30.68 -8.57 -20.27
CA SER A 186 -29.34 -8.00 -20.36
C SER A 186 -28.88 -7.33 -19.06
N ALA A 187 -29.48 -7.66 -17.92
CA ALA A 187 -29.16 -7.09 -16.60
C ALA A 187 -28.38 -8.09 -15.73
N LEU A 188 -27.51 -7.54 -14.88
CA LEU A 188 -26.81 -8.19 -13.78
C LEU A 188 -27.53 -7.77 -12.50
N ILE A 189 -27.91 -8.75 -11.68
CA ILE A 189 -28.52 -8.52 -10.38
C ILE A 189 -27.41 -8.67 -9.34
N CYS A 190 -27.06 -7.57 -8.67
CA CYS A 190 -26.04 -7.51 -7.64
C CYS A 190 -26.72 -7.46 -6.27
N ARG A 191 -26.52 -8.51 -5.46
CA ARG A 191 -27.03 -8.61 -4.10
C ARG A 191 -25.91 -8.60 -3.09
N VAL A 192 -26.03 -7.75 -2.08
CA VAL A 192 -25.10 -7.68 -0.95
C VAL A 192 -25.76 -8.28 0.28
N PHE A 193 -25.15 -9.31 0.84
CA PHE A 193 -25.61 -9.99 2.04
C PHE A 193 -24.62 -9.81 3.17
N GLN A 194 -25.11 -9.56 4.38
CA GLN A 194 -24.32 -9.71 5.60
C GLN A 194 -24.55 -11.11 6.16
N PHE A 195 -23.48 -11.84 6.45
CA PHE A 195 -23.49 -13.14 7.10
C PHE A 195 -22.79 -13.02 8.46
N GLY A 196 -23.48 -13.40 9.53
CA GLY A 196 -22.91 -13.40 10.88
C GLY A 196 -23.44 -14.56 11.73
N ALA A 197 -23.04 -14.60 13.00
CA ALA A 197 -23.45 -15.66 13.94
C ALA A 197 -24.97 -15.74 14.16
N THR A 198 -25.69 -14.63 13.99
CA THR A 198 -27.15 -14.50 14.15
C THR A 198 -27.92 -14.81 12.86
N GLY A 199 -27.22 -15.25 11.81
CA GLY A 199 -27.78 -15.54 10.49
C GLY A 199 -27.35 -14.53 9.44
N SER A 200 -27.96 -14.61 8.25
CA SER A 200 -27.67 -13.69 7.15
C SER A 200 -28.82 -12.74 6.85
N LYS A 201 -28.49 -11.54 6.38
CA LYS A 201 -29.43 -10.45 6.06
C LYS A 201 -29.07 -9.85 4.70
N LEU A 202 -30.06 -9.66 3.83
CA LEU A 202 -29.87 -8.91 2.59
C LEU A 202 -29.74 -7.43 2.95
N LEU A 203 -28.65 -6.79 2.56
CA LEU A 203 -28.38 -5.38 2.79
C LEU A 203 -28.86 -4.52 1.62
N SER A 204 -28.56 -4.94 0.40
CA SER A 204 -28.95 -4.22 -0.80
C SER A 204 -29.10 -5.16 -2.00
N GLU A 205 -29.97 -4.77 -2.91
CA GLU A 205 -30.16 -5.39 -4.22
C GLU A 205 -30.21 -4.28 -5.26
N THR A 206 -29.43 -4.44 -6.32
CA THR A 206 -29.32 -3.47 -7.41
C THR A 206 -29.27 -4.20 -8.74
N SER A 207 -29.98 -3.70 -9.74
CA SER A 207 -29.89 -4.21 -11.11
C SER A 207 -29.04 -3.26 -11.95
N VAL A 208 -28.05 -3.81 -12.66
CA VAL A 208 -27.11 -3.07 -13.50
C VAL A 208 -27.12 -3.66 -14.90
N SER A 209 -27.25 -2.83 -15.93
CA SER A 209 -27.19 -3.31 -17.32
C SER A 209 -25.80 -3.85 -17.68
N LYS A 210 -25.72 -5.02 -18.31
CA LYS A 210 -24.47 -5.67 -18.77
C LYS A 210 -23.61 -4.79 -19.71
N SER A 211 -24.20 -3.79 -20.36
CA SER A 211 -23.48 -2.86 -21.24
C SER A 211 -22.67 -1.81 -20.49
N ASN A 212 -23.06 -1.48 -19.25
CA ASN A 212 -22.57 -0.26 -18.58
C ASN A 212 -21.50 -0.54 -17.54
N ALA A 213 -21.48 -1.71 -16.89
CA ALA A 213 -20.50 -2.03 -15.84
C ALA A 213 -19.67 -3.27 -16.21
N HIS A 214 -18.36 -3.16 -16.06
CA HIS A 214 -17.40 -4.22 -16.44
C HIS A 214 -16.73 -4.91 -15.25
N ALA A 215 -16.57 -4.21 -14.14
CA ALA A 215 -16.05 -4.79 -12.90
C ALA A 215 -16.86 -4.30 -11.70
N PHE A 216 -16.94 -5.17 -10.70
CA PHE A 216 -17.63 -4.90 -9.45
C PHE A 216 -16.71 -5.31 -8.31
N CYS A 217 -16.74 -4.58 -7.20
CA CYS A 217 -16.15 -5.03 -5.97
C CYS A 217 -17.03 -4.63 -4.78
N LEU A 218 -16.84 -5.33 -3.67
CA LEU A 218 -17.42 -4.96 -2.40
C LEU A 218 -16.53 -3.91 -1.72
N PHE A 219 -17.05 -2.70 -1.48
CA PHE A 219 -16.32 -1.58 -0.87
C PHE A 219 -17.11 -1.03 0.32
N ASN A 220 -16.54 -1.11 1.53
CA ASN A 220 -17.17 -0.69 2.78
C ASN A 220 -18.61 -1.25 2.95
N GLY A 221 -18.81 -2.53 2.61
CA GLY A 221 -20.11 -3.19 2.68
C GLY A 221 -21.13 -2.77 1.60
N ASN A 222 -20.73 -1.98 0.61
CA ASN A 222 -21.57 -1.55 -0.51
C ASN A 222 -21.00 -2.01 -1.85
N LEU A 223 -21.86 -2.02 -2.88
CA LEU A 223 -21.44 -2.29 -4.25
C LEU A 223 -20.71 -1.08 -4.83
N LEU A 224 -19.50 -1.30 -5.33
CA LEU A 224 -18.80 -0.35 -6.18
C LEU A 224 -18.68 -0.94 -7.59
N SER A 225 -19.16 -0.21 -8.60
CA SER A 225 -19.04 -0.59 -10.00
C SER A 225 -18.01 0.29 -10.71
N LEU A 226 -17.28 -0.34 -11.64
CA LEU A 226 -16.50 0.32 -12.65
C LEU A 226 -17.25 0.24 -13.97
N ASP A 227 -17.62 1.40 -14.48
CA ASP A 227 -18.40 1.57 -15.68
C ASP A 227 -17.51 1.53 -16.94
N GLY A 228 -18.12 1.22 -18.10
CA GLY A 228 -17.41 1.05 -19.38
C GLY A 228 -16.82 2.33 -19.96
N ASP A 229 -17.23 3.48 -19.45
CA ASP A 229 -16.62 4.79 -19.70
C ASP A 229 -15.35 5.03 -18.85
N GLY A 230 -15.00 4.09 -17.96
CA GLY A 230 -13.91 4.21 -17.02
C GLY A 230 -14.28 4.93 -15.72
N SER A 231 -15.58 5.12 -15.44
CA SER A 231 -16.05 5.78 -14.23
C SER A 231 -16.17 4.80 -13.05
N LEU A 232 -15.59 5.15 -11.91
CA LEU A 232 -15.70 4.42 -10.66
C LEU A 232 -16.74 5.11 -9.78
N GLY A 233 -17.89 4.47 -9.56
CA GLY A 233 -18.98 5.06 -8.77
C GLY A 233 -19.46 6.43 -9.30
N GLY A 234 -19.46 6.61 -10.62
CA GLY A 234 -19.86 7.85 -11.30
C GLY A 234 -18.75 8.92 -11.45
N ARG A 235 -17.52 8.65 -11.00
CA ARG A 235 -16.37 9.55 -11.22
C ARG A 235 -15.39 8.96 -12.24
N LYS A 236 -15.11 9.69 -13.32
CA LYS A 236 -14.24 9.23 -14.41
C LYS A 236 -12.78 9.11 -13.95
N LEU A 237 -12.19 7.93 -14.12
CA LEU A 237 -10.76 7.71 -13.85
C LEU A 237 -9.91 8.30 -15.00
N PRO A 238 -8.93 9.18 -14.70
CA PRO A 238 -8.16 9.90 -15.73
C PRO A 238 -7.22 9.04 -16.59
N LEU A 239 -7.09 7.74 -16.29
CA LEU A 239 -6.16 6.81 -16.94
C LEU A 239 -6.85 5.64 -17.66
N LEU A 240 -8.18 5.54 -17.62
CA LEU A 240 -8.91 4.48 -18.32
C LEU A 240 -9.47 4.98 -19.66
N ASN A 241 -8.96 4.42 -20.75
CA ASN A 241 -9.67 4.44 -22.03
C ASN A 241 -10.76 3.34 -22.02
N GLN A 242 -11.81 3.49 -22.84
CA GLN A 242 -12.94 2.54 -22.92
C GLN A 242 -12.49 1.08 -23.17
N ASP A 243 -11.37 0.87 -23.87
CA ASP A 243 -10.85 -0.48 -24.13
C ASP A 243 -10.07 -1.08 -22.95
N LEU A 244 -9.49 -0.25 -22.08
CA LEU A 244 -8.83 -0.68 -20.85
C LEU A 244 -9.86 -0.97 -19.74
N ALA A 245 -10.97 -0.22 -19.71
CA ALA A 245 -12.08 -0.42 -18.77
C ALA A 245 -12.73 -1.81 -18.88
N LYS A 246 -12.85 -2.34 -20.10
CA LYS A 246 -13.42 -3.68 -20.37
C LYS A 246 -12.63 -4.83 -19.75
N THR A 247 -11.36 -4.62 -19.45
CA THR A 247 -10.46 -5.64 -18.90
C THR A 247 -9.94 -5.30 -17.52
N ALA A 248 -10.48 -4.24 -16.92
CA ALA A 248 -10.10 -3.82 -15.59
C ALA A 248 -10.68 -4.78 -14.55
N THR A 249 -9.92 -4.99 -13.48
CA THR A 249 -10.37 -5.70 -12.28
C THR A 249 -10.36 -4.77 -11.10
N LEU A 250 -11.31 -4.94 -10.20
CA LEU A 250 -11.51 -4.07 -9.04
C LEU A 250 -11.39 -4.89 -7.76
N ALA A 251 -10.65 -4.41 -6.78
CA ALA A 251 -10.59 -5.02 -5.45
C ALA A 251 -10.41 -3.95 -4.36
N ALA A 252 -11.16 -4.02 -3.26
CA ALA A 252 -11.04 -3.06 -2.17
C ALA A 252 -9.84 -3.39 -1.28
N PHE A 253 -8.96 -2.42 -1.02
CA PHE A 253 -7.90 -2.55 -0.01
C PHE A 253 -8.44 -2.33 1.40
N ASP A 254 -9.17 -1.24 1.56
CA ASP A 254 -9.75 -0.80 2.81
C ASP A 254 -11.00 0.05 2.52
N ASP A 255 -11.45 0.79 3.54
CA ASP A 255 -12.66 1.60 3.51
C ASP A 255 -12.57 2.87 2.67
N THR A 256 -11.38 3.16 2.15
CA THR A 256 -11.04 4.38 1.44
C THR A 256 -10.38 4.13 0.09
N ARG A 257 -9.72 2.99 -0.09
CA ARG A 257 -8.84 2.69 -1.22
C ARG A 257 -9.24 1.43 -1.95
N VAL A 258 -9.10 1.49 -3.26
CA VAL A 258 -9.43 0.42 -4.20
C VAL A 258 -8.27 0.21 -5.16
N LEU A 259 -7.95 -1.05 -5.38
CA LEU A 259 -7.06 -1.52 -6.43
C LEU A 259 -7.80 -1.53 -7.76
N VAL A 260 -7.27 -0.82 -8.74
CA VAL A 260 -7.70 -0.94 -10.15
C VAL A 260 -6.57 -1.60 -10.92
N GLY A 261 -6.76 -2.88 -11.23
CA GLY A 261 -5.84 -3.66 -12.07
C GLY A 261 -6.17 -3.51 -13.54
N LEU A 262 -5.24 -3.00 -14.34
CA LEU A 262 -5.33 -2.90 -15.80
C LEU A 262 -4.43 -3.95 -16.45
N LYS A 263 -4.42 -4.03 -17.79
CA LYS A 263 -3.54 -4.97 -18.51
C LYS A 263 -2.06 -4.68 -18.30
N ASP A 264 -1.66 -3.43 -18.25
CA ASP A 264 -0.26 -2.99 -18.21
C ASP A 264 0.11 -2.30 -16.90
N ARG A 265 -0.88 -2.02 -16.03
CA ARG A 265 -0.72 -1.13 -14.88
C ARG A 265 -1.55 -1.56 -13.69
N MET A 266 -1.06 -1.21 -12.52
CA MET A 266 -1.73 -1.33 -11.24
C MET A 266 -1.91 0.06 -10.63
N LEU A 267 -3.13 0.39 -10.21
CA LEU A 267 -3.46 1.69 -9.62
C LEU A 267 -4.06 1.50 -8.23
N VAL A 268 -3.61 2.29 -7.27
CA VAL A 268 -4.27 2.45 -5.97
C VAL A 268 -5.04 3.76 -6.00
N TRP A 269 -6.36 3.65 -5.98
CA TRP A 269 -7.27 4.78 -6.07
C TRP A 269 -7.96 5.03 -4.73
N ASN A 270 -7.93 6.27 -4.25
CA ASN A 270 -8.69 6.67 -3.09
C ASN A 270 -10.10 7.10 -3.52
N VAL A 271 -11.11 6.31 -3.16
CA VAL A 271 -12.52 6.57 -3.51
C VAL A 271 -13.05 7.78 -2.75
N ARG A 272 -12.64 7.97 -1.49
CA ARG A 272 -13.11 9.08 -0.64
C ARG A 272 -12.71 10.43 -1.23
N PHE A 273 -11.43 10.56 -1.61
CA PHE A 273 -10.90 11.81 -2.17
C PHE A 273 -11.01 11.86 -3.71
N GLY A 274 -11.23 10.73 -4.37
CA GLY A 274 -11.27 10.65 -5.83
C GLY A 274 -9.90 10.89 -6.47
N THR A 275 -8.84 10.36 -5.87
CA THR A 275 -7.46 10.65 -6.27
C THR A 275 -6.63 9.40 -6.47
N LEU A 276 -5.63 9.47 -7.34
CA LEU A 276 -4.65 8.40 -7.54
C LEU A 276 -3.53 8.52 -6.50
N GLU A 277 -3.40 7.53 -5.61
CA GLU A 277 -2.34 7.52 -4.59
C GLU A 277 -1.05 6.88 -5.11
N SER A 278 -1.16 5.84 -5.92
CA SER A 278 0.00 5.14 -6.46
C SER A 278 -0.33 4.47 -7.79
N SER A 279 0.65 4.40 -8.68
CA SER A 279 0.55 3.73 -9.97
C SER A 279 1.85 3.01 -10.27
N ARG A 280 1.76 1.75 -10.74
CA ARG A 280 2.91 0.98 -11.20
C ARG A 280 2.62 0.33 -12.54
N THR A 281 3.52 0.50 -13.50
CA THR A 281 3.53 -0.23 -14.77
C THR A 281 4.18 -1.59 -14.61
N LEU A 282 3.58 -2.63 -15.17
CA LEU A 282 4.18 -3.95 -15.30
C LEU A 282 5.10 -3.92 -16.54
N GLU A 283 6.40 -3.85 -16.31
CA GLU A 283 7.36 -3.92 -17.41
C GLU A 283 7.36 -5.34 -18.01
N ALA A 284 7.17 -5.42 -19.34
CA ALA A 284 7.26 -6.64 -20.15
C ALA A 284 6.17 -7.73 -20.00
N GLN A 285 5.11 -7.55 -19.20
CA GLN A 285 4.00 -8.53 -19.13
C GLN A 285 2.62 -7.87 -19.07
N THR A 286 1.67 -8.43 -19.82
CA THR A 286 0.24 -8.08 -19.68
C THR A 286 -0.38 -8.90 -18.58
N ALA A 287 -1.12 -8.28 -17.67
CA ALA A 287 -1.88 -8.95 -16.63
C ALA A 287 -3.14 -9.61 -17.22
N LYS A 288 -3.39 -10.85 -16.81
CA LYS A 288 -4.59 -11.61 -17.15
C LYS A 288 -5.65 -11.49 -16.07
N ARG A 289 -5.24 -11.61 -14.80
CA ARG A 289 -6.08 -11.40 -13.63
C ARG A 289 -5.29 -10.79 -12.49
N TRP A 290 -6.02 -10.08 -11.65
CA TRP A 290 -5.53 -9.53 -10.40
C TRP A 290 -6.30 -10.14 -9.25
N GLY A 291 -5.63 -10.29 -8.12
CA GLY A 291 -6.24 -10.65 -6.86
C GLY A 291 -5.56 -9.88 -5.74
N LEU A 292 -6.36 -9.26 -4.89
CA LEU A 292 -5.89 -8.75 -3.62
C LEU A 292 -6.03 -9.86 -2.58
N VAL A 293 -4.92 -10.21 -1.93
CA VAL A 293 -4.92 -11.21 -0.86
C VAL A 293 -4.33 -10.51 0.36
N ARG A 294 -5.22 -10.03 1.24
CA ARG A 294 -4.92 -9.17 2.41
C ARG A 294 -4.49 -7.74 2.01
N THR A 295 -4.33 -6.86 2.99
CA THR A 295 -4.11 -5.40 2.81
C THR A 295 -2.75 -5.01 2.24
N GLU A 296 -1.75 -5.91 2.27
CA GLU A 296 -0.34 -5.56 2.03
C GLU A 296 0.27 -6.22 0.79
N ALA A 297 -0.44 -7.13 0.11
CA ALA A 297 0.09 -7.87 -1.02
C ALA A 297 -0.91 -7.98 -2.17
N CYS A 298 -0.50 -7.53 -3.36
CA CYS A 298 -1.23 -7.67 -4.60
C CYS A 298 -0.63 -8.77 -5.46
N PHE A 299 -1.48 -9.59 -6.05
CA PHE A 299 -1.07 -10.71 -6.87
C PHE A 299 -1.60 -10.54 -8.29
N VAL A 300 -0.77 -10.88 -9.26
CA VAL A 300 -1.11 -10.78 -10.67
C VAL A 300 -0.68 -12.03 -11.42
N THR A 301 -1.52 -12.51 -12.33
CA THR A 301 -1.12 -13.57 -13.28
C THR A 301 -0.77 -12.94 -14.63
N GLY A 302 0.44 -13.22 -15.12
CA GLY A 302 0.88 -12.76 -16.43
C GLY A 302 0.23 -13.54 -17.57
N ALA A 303 -0.33 -12.84 -18.57
CA ALA A 303 -1.06 -13.40 -19.70
C ALA A 303 -0.19 -14.21 -20.68
N GLY A 304 1.13 -13.97 -20.70
CA GLY A 304 2.07 -14.67 -21.58
C GLY A 304 2.94 -15.74 -20.90
N SER A 305 3.04 -15.71 -19.56
CA SER A 305 4.01 -16.52 -18.80
C SER A 305 3.36 -17.49 -17.82
N ASN A 306 2.05 -17.35 -17.54
CA ASN A 306 1.34 -18.00 -16.44
C ASN A 306 2.08 -17.91 -15.09
N ASN A 307 2.94 -16.91 -14.94
CA ASN A 307 3.61 -16.64 -13.67
C ASN A 307 2.65 -15.85 -12.79
N VAL A 308 2.47 -16.31 -11.57
CA VAL A 308 1.91 -15.51 -10.47
C VAL A 308 3.04 -14.64 -9.97
N MET A 309 2.86 -13.33 -10.07
CA MET A 309 3.74 -12.33 -9.47
C MET A 309 3.08 -11.71 -8.25
N CYS A 310 3.88 -11.36 -7.26
CA CYS A 310 3.44 -10.65 -6.06
C CYS A 310 4.12 -9.28 -6.02
N ALA A 311 3.33 -8.23 -5.81
CA ALA A 311 3.79 -6.88 -5.53
C ALA A 311 3.39 -6.53 -4.11
N SER A 312 4.36 -6.17 -3.28
CA SER A 312 4.08 -5.62 -1.95
C SER A 312 3.46 -4.24 -2.09
N VAL A 313 2.43 -3.96 -1.30
CA VAL A 313 1.77 -2.66 -1.27
C VAL A 313 1.88 -2.12 0.14
N LYS A 314 2.67 -1.06 0.29
CA LYS A 314 2.77 -0.33 1.55
C LYS A 314 1.75 0.79 1.52
N LEU A 315 0.70 0.64 2.30
CA LEU A 315 -0.36 1.65 2.39
C LEU A 315 0.10 2.80 3.31
N GLY A 316 0.13 4.03 2.79
CA GLY A 316 0.42 5.23 3.57
C GLY A 316 -0.80 5.71 4.35
N ARG A 317 -0.62 6.68 5.26
CA ARG A 317 -1.74 7.42 5.84
C ARG A 317 -2.49 8.15 4.72
N SER A 318 -3.83 8.10 4.74
CA SER A 318 -4.70 8.82 3.81
C SER A 318 -4.68 10.31 4.15
N THR A 319 -3.66 11.04 3.69
CA THR A 319 -3.53 12.47 3.93
C THR A 319 -3.91 13.26 2.68
N LEU A 320 -4.63 14.36 2.89
CA LEU A 320 -5.09 15.26 1.82
C LEU A 320 -3.92 15.84 1.01
N CYS A 321 -2.72 15.90 1.59
CA CYS A 321 -1.49 16.28 0.92
C CYS A 321 -1.00 15.27 -0.15
N GLN A 322 -1.49 14.02 -0.16
CA GLN A 322 -1.28 13.10 -1.30
C GLN A 322 -2.30 13.32 -2.45
N ALA A 323 -3.37 14.10 -2.20
CA ALA A 323 -4.48 14.31 -3.14
C ALA A 323 -4.22 15.40 -4.19
N VAL A 324 -3.22 16.27 -4.00
CA VAL A 324 -2.93 17.37 -4.94
C VAL A 324 -2.03 16.93 -6.11
N GLY A 325 -1.47 15.72 -6.04
CA GLY A 325 -0.52 15.21 -7.03
C GLY A 325 -1.12 14.78 -8.37
N LEU A 326 -2.25 14.07 -8.41
CA LEU A 326 -2.81 13.55 -9.67
C LEU A 326 -4.32 13.31 -9.57
N GLY A 327 -5.10 14.14 -10.28
CA GLY A 327 -6.35 13.68 -10.89
C GLY A 327 -7.66 14.31 -10.44
N ALA A 328 -7.82 15.62 -10.62
CA ALA A 328 -9.13 16.21 -10.98
C ALA A 328 -8.87 17.46 -11.83
N ARG A 329 -8.87 17.31 -13.16
CA ARG A 329 -9.00 18.47 -14.04
C ARG A 329 -10.43 18.98 -13.91
N VAL A 330 -10.61 20.03 -13.12
CA VAL A 330 -11.71 20.99 -13.33
C VAL A 330 -11.30 21.81 -14.55
N ASP A 331 -12.22 21.97 -15.51
CA ASP A 331 -12.00 22.80 -16.69
C ASP A 331 -11.63 24.22 -16.29
N GLY A 332 -10.33 24.52 -16.40
CA GLY A 332 -9.72 25.77 -15.98
C GLY A 332 -8.23 25.53 -15.79
N SER A 333 -7.41 26.22 -16.57
CA SER A 333 -5.96 26.19 -16.43
C SER A 333 -5.57 26.67 -15.04
N VAL A 334 -5.22 25.74 -14.14
CA VAL A 334 -4.51 26.02 -12.89
C VAL A 334 -3.06 25.60 -13.11
N PRO A 335 -2.07 26.42 -12.72
CA PRO A 335 -0.69 26.22 -13.15
C PRO A 335 -0.12 24.95 -12.51
N THR A 336 0.56 24.13 -13.30
CA THR A 336 1.41 23.03 -12.82
C THR A 336 2.38 23.53 -11.74
N ALA A 337 2.89 22.67 -10.85
CA ALA A 337 3.94 23.06 -9.89
C ALA A 337 5.16 23.74 -10.56
N SER A 338 5.45 23.41 -11.83
CA SER A 338 6.47 24.10 -12.65
C SER A 338 6.04 25.49 -13.16
N ALA A 339 4.74 25.72 -13.35
CA ALA A 339 4.18 27.02 -13.70
C ALA A 339 4.01 27.93 -12.47
N LEU A 340 3.78 27.33 -11.30
CA LEU A 340 3.88 28.01 -10.01
C LEU A 340 5.35 28.33 -9.68
N ALA A 341 6.30 27.41 -9.91
CA ALA A 341 7.74 27.65 -9.73
C ALA A 341 8.26 28.81 -10.59
N SER A 342 7.77 28.95 -11.83
CA SER A 342 8.10 30.11 -12.69
C SER A 342 7.44 31.42 -12.27
N GLN A 343 6.28 31.38 -11.61
CA GLN A 343 5.68 32.56 -10.94
C GLN A 343 6.40 32.88 -9.61
N ILE A 344 6.83 31.87 -8.87
CA ILE A 344 7.59 31.96 -7.61
C ILE A 344 8.98 32.55 -7.85
N LEU A 345 9.62 32.23 -8.98
CA LEU A 345 10.88 32.84 -9.42
C LEU A 345 10.74 34.34 -9.76
N ALA A 346 9.50 34.84 -9.95
CA ALA A 346 9.19 36.22 -10.35
C ALA A 346 8.44 37.07 -9.29
N GLY A 347 7.98 36.51 -8.16
CA GLY A 347 7.15 37.19 -7.15
C GLY A 347 7.85 37.66 -5.87
N ASP A 348 7.19 38.54 -5.11
CA ASP A 348 7.63 39.15 -3.83
C ASP A 348 7.73 38.13 -2.66
N ALA A 349 8.70 38.36 -1.77
CA ALA A 349 9.06 37.47 -0.64
C ALA A 349 7.92 37.15 0.34
N GLU A 350 6.99 38.07 0.57
CA GLU A 350 5.84 37.87 1.49
C GLU A 350 4.82 36.88 0.92
N HIS A 351 4.50 36.99 -0.37
CA HIS A 351 3.58 36.06 -1.04
C HIS A 351 4.19 34.65 -1.18
N LEU A 352 5.52 34.55 -1.16
CA LEU A 352 6.25 33.29 -1.23
C LEU A 352 6.17 32.47 0.06
N ALA A 353 6.26 33.12 1.23
CA ALA A 353 6.16 32.42 2.51
C ALA A 353 4.79 31.76 2.70
N GLU A 354 3.72 32.49 2.38
CA GLU A 354 2.34 31.99 2.45
C GLU A 354 2.04 30.91 1.39
N ALA A 355 2.60 31.05 0.18
CA ALA A 355 2.40 30.07 -0.89
C ALA A 355 3.24 28.79 -0.73
N LEU A 356 4.40 28.86 -0.07
CA LEU A 356 5.27 27.71 0.17
C LEU A 356 4.81 26.84 1.35
N SER A 357 4.20 27.42 2.39
CA SER A 357 3.68 26.66 3.55
C SER A 357 2.80 25.46 3.16
N PRO A 358 1.86 25.56 2.19
CA PRO A 358 1.04 24.42 1.76
C PRO A 358 1.69 23.50 0.71
N VAL A 359 2.80 23.90 0.06
CA VAL A 359 3.38 23.22 -1.12
C VAL A 359 4.80 22.69 -0.87
N ALA A 360 5.40 23.00 0.29
CA ALA A 360 6.78 22.68 0.67
C ALA A 360 7.20 21.22 0.38
N ASP A 361 6.30 20.26 0.59
CA ASP A 361 6.57 18.83 0.40
C ASP A 361 6.58 18.36 -1.07
N THR A 362 6.24 19.24 -2.02
CA THR A 362 6.05 18.89 -3.45
C THR A 362 6.96 19.65 -4.40
N VAL A 363 7.78 20.57 -3.87
CA VAL A 363 8.74 21.35 -4.66
C VAL A 363 9.91 20.45 -5.06
N SER A 364 10.30 20.49 -6.35
CA SER A 364 11.45 19.71 -6.80
C SER A 364 12.73 20.26 -6.16
N GLU A 365 13.69 19.38 -5.85
CA GLU A 365 14.95 19.80 -5.22
C GLU A 365 15.77 20.76 -6.09
N GLN A 366 15.61 20.67 -7.41
CA GLN A 366 16.21 21.63 -8.34
C GLN A 366 15.63 23.04 -8.15
N ASP A 367 14.32 23.14 -7.97
CA ASP A 367 13.66 24.42 -7.73
C ASP A 367 14.00 24.95 -6.32
N LEU A 368 14.09 24.08 -5.30
CA LEU A 368 14.53 24.45 -3.95
C LEU A 368 15.93 25.07 -3.95
N VAL A 369 16.90 24.42 -4.63
CA VAL A 369 18.27 24.94 -4.73
C VAL A 369 18.32 26.23 -5.55
N SER A 370 17.47 26.39 -6.57
CA SER A 370 17.37 27.66 -7.31
C SER A 370 16.81 28.81 -6.46
N LEU A 371 15.88 28.52 -5.55
CA LEU A 371 15.35 29.48 -4.58
C LEU A 371 16.40 29.87 -3.54
N LEU A 372 17.19 28.90 -3.05
CA LEU A 372 18.35 29.16 -2.20
C LEU A 372 19.37 30.07 -2.91
N GLY A 373 19.72 29.75 -4.16
CA GLY A 373 20.61 30.59 -4.96
C GLY A 373 20.08 32.02 -5.16
N ARG A 374 18.76 32.23 -5.13
CA ARG A 374 18.15 33.57 -5.16
C ARG A 374 18.25 34.28 -3.80
N LEU A 375 17.95 33.59 -2.70
CA LEU A 375 18.01 34.14 -1.35
C LEU A 375 19.44 34.54 -0.95
N PHE A 376 20.44 33.84 -1.47
CA PHE A 376 21.86 34.12 -1.24
C PHE A 376 22.51 34.90 -2.40
N ARG A 377 21.73 35.65 -3.22
CA ARG A 377 22.26 36.43 -4.36
C ARG A 377 23.35 37.43 -3.99
N GLU A 378 23.29 37.98 -2.78
CA GLU A 378 24.26 38.98 -2.29
C GLU A 378 25.45 38.34 -1.55
N GLY A 379 25.55 37.00 -1.52
CA GLY A 379 26.63 36.30 -0.80
C GLY A 379 26.51 36.36 0.73
N SER A 380 25.35 36.77 1.24
CA SER A 380 25.03 36.85 2.67
C SER A 380 23.65 36.24 2.95
N ALA A 381 23.43 35.83 4.20
CA ALA A 381 22.12 35.33 4.63
C ALA A 381 21.11 36.50 4.76
N PRO A 382 19.82 36.27 4.50
CA PRO A 382 18.80 37.30 4.66
C PRO A 382 18.73 37.81 6.12
N PRO A 383 18.37 39.09 6.34
CA PRO A 383 18.33 39.67 7.67
C PRO A 383 17.29 38.99 8.57
N ALA A 384 17.64 38.78 9.84
CA ALA A 384 16.78 38.13 10.83
C ALA A 384 15.45 38.90 10.99
N GLY A 385 14.32 38.18 10.90
CA GLY A 385 12.97 38.74 11.00
C GLY A 385 12.35 39.19 9.66
N SER A 386 13.04 39.01 8.53
CA SER A 386 12.48 39.27 7.20
C SER A 386 11.59 38.12 6.69
N ALA A 387 10.69 38.42 5.75
CA ALA A 387 9.91 37.40 5.05
C ALA A 387 10.81 36.39 4.31
N GLU A 388 11.96 36.82 3.81
CA GLU A 388 12.96 35.97 3.15
C GLU A 388 13.58 34.94 4.09
N MET A 389 13.77 35.30 5.36
CA MET A 389 14.23 34.38 6.40
C MET A 389 13.18 33.27 6.66
N SER A 390 11.90 33.63 6.72
CA SER A 390 10.82 32.64 6.88
C SER A 390 10.75 31.67 5.69
N VAL A 391 11.00 32.17 4.48
CA VAL A 391 11.11 31.35 3.27
C VAL A 391 12.32 30.42 3.36
N LEU A 392 13.47 30.91 3.83
CA LEU A 392 14.68 30.10 4.03
C LEU A 392 14.44 28.93 4.99
N HIS A 393 13.81 29.18 6.14
CA HIS A 393 13.47 28.11 7.10
C HIS A 393 12.48 27.10 6.50
N ASN A 394 11.48 27.57 5.75
CA ASN A 394 10.54 26.69 5.06
C ASN A 394 11.22 25.83 3.99
N VAL A 395 12.17 26.39 3.23
CA VAL A 395 12.96 25.66 2.23
C VAL A 395 13.85 24.59 2.87
N LEU A 396 14.50 24.92 3.98
CA LEU A 396 15.39 23.98 4.68
C LEU A 396 14.63 22.83 5.36
N ARG A 397 13.34 23.03 5.69
CA ARG A 397 12.45 22.00 6.23
C ARG A 397 11.93 21.02 5.18
N CYS A 398 11.98 21.37 3.89
CA CYS A 398 11.42 20.53 2.84
C CYS A 398 12.05 19.11 2.83
N PRO A 399 11.26 18.07 2.53
CA PRO A 399 11.76 16.71 2.39
C PRO A 399 12.71 16.66 1.18
N HIS A 400 13.88 16.06 1.39
CA HIS A 400 14.92 15.92 0.38
C HIS A 400 15.56 14.54 0.48
N THR A 401 16.05 14.04 -0.64
CA THR A 401 16.91 12.88 -0.75
C THR A 401 18.36 13.34 -0.96
N CYS A 402 19.27 12.89 -0.09
CA CYS A 402 20.65 13.38 -0.07
C CYS A 402 21.37 13.23 -1.43
N THR A 403 21.12 12.14 -2.17
CA THR A 403 21.77 11.86 -3.46
C THR A 403 21.38 12.86 -4.56
N THR A 404 20.12 13.28 -4.60
CA THR A 404 19.62 14.24 -5.59
C THR A 404 19.91 15.67 -5.15
N LEU A 405 19.86 15.95 -3.85
CA LEU A 405 20.21 17.24 -3.27
C LEU A 405 21.68 17.58 -3.52
N THR A 406 22.62 16.68 -3.21
CA THR A 406 24.06 16.88 -3.45
C THR A 406 24.34 17.17 -4.93
N ARG A 407 23.67 16.45 -5.85
CA ARG A 407 23.80 16.68 -7.30
C ARG A 407 23.23 18.04 -7.72
N CYS A 408 22.12 18.48 -7.14
CA CYS A 408 21.53 19.78 -7.42
C CYS A 408 22.37 20.93 -6.84
N LEU A 409 22.88 20.76 -5.61
CA LEU A 409 23.78 21.71 -4.95
C LEU A 409 25.08 21.91 -5.73
N HIS A 410 25.67 20.83 -6.26
CA HIS A 410 26.88 20.92 -7.07
C HIS A 410 26.66 21.66 -8.40
N ASN A 411 25.52 21.43 -9.06
CA ASN A 411 25.27 21.94 -10.41
C ASN A 411 24.66 23.36 -10.46
N ILE A 412 23.97 23.80 -9.41
CA ILE A 412 23.14 25.01 -9.44
C ILE A 412 23.69 26.12 -8.54
N LEU A 413 24.30 25.77 -7.40
CA LEU A 413 24.77 26.73 -6.42
C LEU A 413 26.21 27.16 -6.73
N SER A 414 26.51 28.46 -6.66
CA SER A 414 27.90 28.93 -6.78
C SER A 414 28.69 28.68 -5.49
N VAL A 415 30.03 28.65 -5.58
CA VAL A 415 30.92 28.42 -4.42
C VAL A 415 30.74 29.50 -3.34
N GLU A 416 30.53 30.77 -3.74
CA GLU A 416 30.27 31.89 -2.81
C GLU A 416 28.95 31.71 -2.06
N GLN A 417 27.90 31.28 -2.76
CA GLN A 417 26.58 31.00 -2.17
C GLN A 417 26.62 29.79 -1.25
N ALA A 418 27.34 28.74 -1.63
CA ALA A 418 27.56 27.56 -0.80
C ALA A 418 28.28 27.92 0.50
N THR A 419 29.29 28.79 0.41
CA THR A 419 30.06 29.26 1.57
C THR A 419 29.19 30.08 2.52
N ALA A 420 28.37 30.99 2.00
CA ALA A 420 27.42 31.78 2.80
C ALA A 420 26.38 30.89 3.50
N LEU A 421 25.87 29.86 2.82
CA LEU A 421 24.93 28.90 3.38
C LEU A 421 25.56 28.06 4.50
N ILE A 422 26.81 27.61 4.35
CA ILE A 422 27.53 26.90 5.43
C ILE A 422 27.73 27.82 6.64
N ILE A 423 28.18 29.06 6.44
CA ILE A 423 28.38 30.01 7.55
C ILE A 423 27.06 30.23 8.32
N TYR A 424 25.94 30.31 7.60
CA TYR A 424 24.61 30.43 8.19
C TYR A 424 24.18 29.17 8.96
N LEU A 425 24.36 27.98 8.39
CA LEU A 425 24.04 26.72 9.08
C LEU A 425 24.93 26.50 10.31
N LEU A 426 26.19 26.93 10.26
CA LEU A 426 27.10 26.90 11.40
C LEU A 426 26.66 27.86 12.51
N SER A 427 26.26 29.09 12.18
CA SER A 427 25.76 30.01 13.21
C SER A 427 24.45 29.54 13.85
N LEU A 428 23.61 28.80 13.11
CA LEU A 428 22.45 28.10 13.64
C LEU A 428 22.84 26.97 14.61
N LEU A 429 23.86 26.17 14.29
CA LEU A 429 24.37 25.13 15.20
C LEU A 429 25.01 25.72 16.46
N GLU A 430 25.79 26.79 16.33
CA GLU A 430 26.46 27.46 17.45
C GLU A 430 25.46 28.07 18.44
N ASN A 431 24.29 28.52 17.97
CA ASN A 431 23.24 29.13 18.79
C ASN A 431 22.05 28.18 19.06
N TYR A 432 22.21 26.88 18.82
CA TYR A 432 21.10 25.93 18.92
C TYR A 432 20.54 25.85 20.35
N SER A 433 19.26 26.20 20.51
CA SER A 433 18.51 26.08 21.76
C SER A 433 17.43 25.00 21.65
N MET A 434 17.19 24.25 22.73
CA MET A 434 16.13 23.23 22.79
C MET A 434 14.70 23.81 22.62
N ALA A 435 14.53 25.13 22.72
CA ALA A 435 13.27 25.81 22.42
C ALA A 435 12.97 25.89 20.91
N ASP A 436 14.00 25.78 20.06
CA ASP A 436 13.90 26.01 18.60
C ASP A 436 13.69 24.70 17.82
N VAL A 437 13.44 23.59 18.52
CA VAL A 437 13.21 22.25 17.93
C VAL A 437 12.00 22.24 16.98
N GLU A 438 10.97 23.05 17.27
CA GLU A 438 9.82 23.22 16.39
C GLU A 438 10.16 24.09 15.17
N GLU A 439 11.09 25.04 15.30
CA GLU A 439 11.50 25.96 14.23
C GLU A 439 12.46 25.32 13.22
N MET A 440 13.46 24.57 13.68
CA MET A 440 14.39 23.89 12.77
C MET A 440 14.96 22.61 13.41
N PRO A 441 14.57 21.42 12.93
CA PRO A 441 15.08 20.18 13.48
C PRO A 441 16.57 20.03 13.16
N LEU A 442 17.37 19.74 14.20
CA LEU A 442 18.82 19.57 14.09
C LEU A 442 19.24 18.55 13.03
N THR A 443 18.46 17.48 12.85
CA THR A 443 18.69 16.46 11.81
C THR A 443 18.76 17.06 10.42
N LYS A 444 17.86 18.00 10.10
CA LYS A 444 17.85 18.69 8.82
C LYS A 444 19.07 19.59 8.65
N VAL A 445 19.45 20.33 9.69
CA VAL A 445 20.66 21.19 9.65
C VAL A 445 21.90 20.34 9.32
N MET A 446 22.03 19.19 9.98
CA MET A 446 23.13 18.25 9.76
C MET A 446 23.10 17.60 8.37
N ASP A 447 21.92 17.21 7.87
CA ASP A 447 21.76 16.64 6.53
C ASP A 447 22.18 17.64 5.44
N TRP A 448 21.75 18.91 5.56
CA TRP A 448 22.12 19.98 4.63
C TRP A 448 23.62 20.28 4.68
N LEU A 449 24.22 20.34 5.87
CA LEU A 449 25.67 20.52 6.02
C LEU A 449 26.47 19.38 5.38
N ALA A 450 26.06 18.13 5.59
CA ALA A 450 26.70 16.97 4.99
C ALA A 450 26.61 17.01 3.45
N CYS A 451 25.41 17.28 2.90
CA CYS A 451 25.23 17.37 1.45
C CYS A 451 26.02 18.53 0.81
N LEU A 452 26.17 19.66 1.52
CA LEU A 452 26.97 20.80 1.06
C LEU A 452 28.46 20.49 1.06
N LEU A 453 28.95 19.84 2.11
CA LEU A 453 30.34 19.37 2.17
C LEU A 453 30.60 18.37 1.04
N ASP A 454 29.74 17.36 0.85
CA ASP A 454 29.91 16.39 -0.23
C ASP A 454 29.90 17.04 -1.63
N ALA A 455 29.11 18.09 -1.84
CA ALA A 455 28.97 18.77 -3.13
C ALA A 455 30.13 19.73 -3.46
N HIS A 456 30.66 20.45 -2.46
CA HIS A 456 31.56 21.60 -2.68
C HIS A 456 32.95 21.46 -2.01
N PHE A 457 33.19 20.42 -1.21
CA PHE A 457 34.48 20.22 -0.53
C PHE A 457 35.67 20.13 -1.48
N SER A 458 35.52 19.48 -2.64
CA SER A 458 36.59 19.39 -3.64
C SER A 458 36.99 20.75 -4.22
N HIS A 459 36.02 21.65 -4.36
CA HIS A 459 36.28 23.02 -4.81
C HIS A 459 36.93 23.84 -3.71
N TRP A 460 36.44 23.75 -2.47
CA TRP A 460 37.04 24.42 -1.31
C TRP A 460 38.47 23.95 -1.02
N ALA A 461 38.77 22.66 -1.19
CA ALA A 461 40.11 22.12 -0.99
C ALA A 461 41.14 22.63 -2.01
N LEU A 462 40.68 23.10 -3.17
CA LEU A 462 41.54 23.60 -4.26
C LEU A 462 41.58 25.14 -4.32
N ASP A 463 40.53 25.81 -3.84
CA ASP A 463 40.39 27.26 -3.94
C ASP A 463 40.99 27.96 -2.69
N THR A 464 42.02 28.78 -2.91
CA THR A 464 42.68 29.58 -1.87
C THR A 464 41.92 30.89 -1.61
N GLY A 465 40.61 30.78 -1.36
CA GLY A 465 39.73 31.90 -1.06
C GLY A 465 39.97 32.54 0.33
N PRO A 466 39.31 33.67 0.63
CA PRO A 466 39.61 34.52 1.81
C PRO A 466 39.19 33.94 3.17
N LEU A 467 38.41 32.87 3.21
CA LEU A 467 38.12 32.09 4.42
C LEU A 467 38.92 30.81 4.36
N ALA A 468 39.84 30.61 5.30
CA ALA A 468 40.59 29.37 5.40
C ALA A 468 39.59 28.23 5.67
N VAL A 469 39.45 27.30 4.73
CA VAL A 469 38.58 26.11 4.87
C VAL A 469 38.86 25.35 6.18
N GLY A 470 40.11 25.41 6.66
CA GLY A 470 40.49 24.92 7.99
C GLY A 470 39.71 25.57 9.14
N GLU A 471 39.51 26.89 9.13
CA GLU A 471 38.76 27.61 10.17
C GLU A 471 37.27 27.23 10.15
N LEU A 472 36.68 27.04 8.97
CA LEU A 472 35.30 26.56 8.83
C LEU A 472 35.11 25.14 9.36
N LEU A 473 36.07 24.25 9.06
CA LEU A 473 36.06 22.88 9.56
C LEU A 473 36.31 22.80 11.07
N ASP A 474 37.20 23.64 11.60
CA ASP A 474 37.46 23.74 13.04
C ASP A 474 36.22 24.24 13.79
N ARG A 475 35.51 25.24 13.25
CA ARG A 475 34.24 25.72 13.78
C ARG A 475 33.15 24.65 13.74
N LEU A 476 33.03 23.92 12.62
CA LEU A 476 32.09 22.81 12.51
C LEU A 476 32.40 21.71 13.54
N ALA A 477 33.67 21.34 13.68
CA ALA A 477 34.10 20.30 14.63
C ALA A 477 33.80 20.72 16.08
N ALA A 478 34.05 21.98 16.43
CA ALA A 478 33.71 22.52 17.74
C ALA A 478 32.19 22.53 18.00
N ALA A 479 31.39 23.01 17.04
CA ALA A 479 29.94 23.05 17.15
C ALA A 479 29.33 21.64 17.30
N VAL A 480 29.79 20.68 16.49
CA VAL A 480 29.34 19.28 16.57
C VAL A 480 29.76 18.61 17.88
N SER A 481 30.96 18.91 18.40
CA SER A 481 31.39 18.39 19.70
C SER A 481 30.52 18.91 20.83
N ASN A 482 30.21 20.21 20.83
CA ASN A 482 29.34 20.83 21.84
C ASN A 482 27.93 20.22 21.83
N ILE A 483 27.38 20.01 20.63
CA ILE A 483 26.07 19.36 20.48
C ILE A 483 26.12 17.92 20.99
N ARG A 484 27.18 17.17 20.68
CA ARG A 484 27.36 15.80 21.16
C ARG A 484 27.44 15.73 22.69
N GLU A 485 28.16 16.66 23.31
CA GLU A 485 28.24 16.78 24.78
C GLU A 485 26.86 17.09 25.37
N LEU A 486 26.11 18.04 24.81
CA LEU A 486 24.75 18.36 25.25
C LEU A 486 23.81 17.15 25.22
N PHE A 487 23.84 16.35 24.15
CA PHE A 487 23.04 15.13 24.06
C PHE A 487 23.50 14.03 25.02
N SER A 488 24.80 13.95 25.32
CA SER A 488 25.33 13.03 26.34
C SER A 488 24.80 13.40 27.72
N ASP A 489 24.87 14.69 28.08
CA ASP A 489 24.38 15.20 29.36
C ASP A 489 22.87 15.01 29.51
N LEU A 490 22.09 15.22 28.43
CA LEU A 490 20.66 14.95 28.40
C LEU A 490 20.35 13.46 28.61
N CYS A 491 21.09 12.56 27.97
CA CYS A 491 20.95 11.11 28.18
C CYS A 491 21.23 10.73 29.64
N GLU A 492 22.27 11.30 30.26
CA GLU A 492 22.58 11.06 31.67
C GLU A 492 21.46 11.57 32.58
N VAL A 493 20.99 12.81 32.40
CA VAL A 493 19.90 13.39 33.18
C VAL A 493 18.60 12.58 33.04
N GLU A 494 18.31 12.06 31.85
CA GLU A 494 17.18 11.18 31.62
C GLU A 494 17.31 9.86 32.40
N GLN A 495 18.49 9.22 32.37
CA GLN A 495 18.76 8.02 33.16
C GLN A 495 18.59 8.29 34.66
N TRP A 496 19.08 9.44 35.15
CA TRP A 496 18.84 9.89 36.53
C TRP A 496 17.36 10.07 36.85
N LEU A 497 16.59 10.70 35.96
CA LEU A 497 15.14 10.87 36.11
C LEU A 497 14.39 9.54 36.11
N LEU A 498 14.79 8.58 35.28
CA LEU A 498 14.22 7.24 35.20
C LEU A 498 14.46 6.43 36.48
N VAL A 499 15.67 6.54 37.04
CA VAL A 499 16.03 5.93 38.33
C VAL A 499 15.23 6.57 39.48
N ILE A 500 15.09 7.89 39.49
CA ILE A 500 14.34 8.62 40.53
C ILE A 500 12.84 8.31 40.47
N LEU A 501 12.27 8.15 39.26
CA LEU A 501 10.82 7.93 39.07
C LEU A 501 10.39 6.46 39.19
N LYS A 502 11.30 5.50 39.41
CA LYS A 502 11.02 4.04 39.47
C LYS A 502 10.16 3.54 38.29
N LYS A 503 10.36 4.13 37.12
CA LYS A 503 9.63 3.86 35.87
C LYS A 503 10.55 3.22 34.82
N VAL A 504 11.33 2.22 35.25
CA VAL A 504 12.26 1.50 34.38
C VAL A 504 11.52 0.70 33.29
N ASP A 505 10.25 0.33 33.53
CA ASP A 505 9.46 -0.51 32.63
C ASP A 505 8.62 0.29 31.61
N THR A 506 8.68 1.63 31.61
CA THR A 506 7.80 2.47 30.78
C THR A 506 8.55 3.42 29.85
N LEU A 507 9.56 2.94 29.12
CA LEU A 507 10.00 3.61 27.89
C LEU A 507 10.39 2.61 26.80
N GLN A 508 9.53 2.53 25.77
CA GLN A 508 9.98 2.26 24.41
C GLN A 508 10.47 3.59 23.83
N PHE A 509 11.70 3.61 23.34
CA PHE A 509 12.10 4.61 22.37
C PHE A 509 11.84 4.09 20.96
N ASP A 510 11.19 4.92 20.14
CA ASP A 510 11.26 4.83 18.68
C ASP A 510 12.73 4.97 18.27
N SER A 511 13.40 3.84 18.06
CA SER A 511 14.77 3.76 17.55
C SER A 511 14.78 4.01 16.04
N HIS A 512 14.43 5.23 15.64
CA HIS A 512 14.76 5.74 14.30
C HIS A 512 16.04 6.58 14.35
N SER A 513 17.14 5.98 14.82
CA SER A 513 18.50 6.41 14.48
C SER A 513 19.08 5.42 13.48
N SER A 514 19.12 5.78 12.20
CA SER A 514 19.63 4.92 11.12
C SER A 514 21.15 4.76 11.10
N TYR A 515 21.88 5.34 12.06
CA TYR A 515 23.33 5.24 12.16
C TYR A 515 23.76 4.95 13.59
N ALA A 516 24.56 3.90 13.75
CA ALA A 516 25.34 3.62 14.96
C ALA A 516 26.82 3.76 14.59
N ILE A 517 27.53 4.66 15.27
CA ILE A 517 28.99 4.76 15.16
C ILE A 517 29.56 3.74 16.14
N VAL A 518 30.14 2.66 15.62
CA VAL A 518 30.87 1.68 16.42
C VAL A 518 32.35 2.05 16.37
N PRO A 519 33.02 2.34 17.50
CA PRO A 519 34.46 2.53 17.50
C PRO A 519 35.14 1.19 17.18
N PHE A 520 35.97 1.18 16.15
CA PHE A 520 36.86 0.08 15.81
C PHE A 520 38.21 0.34 16.50
N GLU A 521 38.63 -0.55 17.40
CA GLU A 521 40.03 -0.58 17.87
C GLU A 521 40.90 -1.17 16.76
N ILE A 522 42.03 -0.51 16.47
CA ILE A 522 43.02 -0.88 15.43
C ILE A 522 43.94 -1.99 15.95
#